data_AF-A0A955MWN1-F1
#
_entry.id   AF-A0A955MWN1-F1
#
_cell.length_a   1.000
_cell.length_b   1.000
_cell.length_c   1.000
_cell.angle_alpha   90.00
_cell.angle_beta   90.00
_cell.angle_gamma   90.00
#
_symmetry.space_group_name_H-M   'P 1'
#
loop_
_entity.id
_entity.type
_entity.pdbx_description
1 polymer ?
#
loop_
_entity_poly.entity_id
_entity_poly.type
_entity_poly.pdbx_seq_one_letter_code
_entity_poly.pdbx_strand_id
1 'polypeptide(L)'
;AMVDFYQRIYKGRKREETNPSEEEQRRQVRVSRTITLIIGAIGIFLSCNVSRLGTILEIANKLINGFTGPILGIFFMGMFTKSVNARSALVGGICGTLMAIYVMFWSSPQLLADMGIAGLFPGGEPISSIWPSTFGFFGSLLIGLGVSFLFPATEPEEAQGEEWNWFSVTRTPLVED
;
A
#
# COMPACT_ATOMS: atom_id res chain seq x y z
N ALA A 1 -0.15 -10.89 8.52
CA ALA A 1 0.52 -9.60 8.19
C ALA A 1 1.94 -9.48 8.77
N MET A 2 2.15 -9.24 10.07
CA MET A 2 3.51 -9.06 10.64
C MET A 2 4.39 -10.29 10.48
N VAL A 3 3.82 -11.47 10.71
CA VAL A 3 4.51 -12.74 10.51
C VAL A 3 4.82 -12.97 9.03
N ASP A 4 3.88 -12.69 8.13
CA ASP A 4 4.11 -12.79 6.68
C ASP A 4 5.23 -11.88 6.22
N PHE A 5 5.31 -10.64 6.72
CA PHE A 5 6.37 -9.71 6.38
C PHE A 5 7.73 -10.20 6.87
N TYR A 6 7.81 -10.66 8.12
CA TYR A 6 9.02 -11.27 8.68
C TYR A 6 9.43 -12.53 7.89
N GLN A 7 8.48 -13.41 7.56
CA GLN A 7 8.77 -14.65 6.83
C GLN A 7 9.14 -14.40 5.38
N ARG A 8 8.51 -13.41 4.72
CA ARG A 8 8.73 -13.10 3.31
C ARG A 8 10.00 -12.31 3.07
N ILE A 9 10.33 -11.35 3.95
CA ILE A 9 11.54 -10.52 3.80
C ILE A 9 12.76 -11.17 4.46
N TYR A 10 12.62 -11.74 5.66
CA TYR A 10 13.77 -12.29 6.40
C TYR A 10 14.03 -13.77 6.09
N LYS A 11 12.99 -14.59 5.90
CA LYS A 11 13.14 -16.03 5.59
C LYS A 11 12.95 -16.36 4.10
N GLY A 12 12.48 -15.43 3.26
CA GLY A 12 12.23 -15.67 1.84
C GLY A 12 11.20 -16.78 1.53
N ARG A 13 10.40 -17.23 2.51
CA ARG A 13 9.44 -18.32 2.30
C ARG A 13 8.23 -17.82 1.50
N LYS A 14 7.92 -18.48 0.37
CA LYS A 14 6.87 -18.09 -0.58
C LYS A 14 5.49 -18.74 -0.34
N ARG A 15 5.39 -19.77 0.51
CA ARG A 15 4.12 -20.48 0.74
C ARG A 15 4.04 -20.90 2.19
N GLU A 16 2.96 -20.50 2.84
CA GLU A 16 2.59 -20.91 4.19
C GLU A 16 2.38 -22.44 4.17
N GLU A 17 3.12 -23.19 4.99
CA GLU A 17 2.84 -24.61 5.18
C GLU A 17 1.47 -24.71 5.85
N THR A 18 0.51 -25.36 5.20
CA THR A 18 -0.90 -25.49 5.62
C THR A 18 -1.07 -26.20 6.97
N ASN A 19 0.02 -26.70 7.57
CA ASN A 19 0.06 -27.23 8.93
C ASN A 19 1.46 -27.00 9.54
N PRO A 20 1.76 -25.79 10.05
CA PRO A 20 3.08 -25.49 10.61
C PRO A 20 3.30 -26.28 11.90
N SER A 21 4.52 -26.80 12.11
CA SER A 21 4.84 -27.54 13.33
C SER A 21 4.55 -26.71 14.59
N GLU A 22 4.23 -27.37 15.71
CA GLU A 22 3.92 -26.68 16.98
C GLU A 22 5.03 -25.68 17.39
N GLU A 23 6.29 -26.01 17.08
CA GLU A 23 7.43 -25.13 17.34
C GLU A 23 7.42 -23.87 16.46
N GLU A 24 7.05 -24.01 15.19
CA GLU A 24 6.96 -22.89 14.25
C GLU A 24 5.80 -21.96 14.64
N GLN A 25 4.65 -22.49 15.07
CA GLN A 25 3.54 -21.69 15.60
C GLN A 25 3.95 -20.90 16.86
N ARG A 26 4.57 -21.56 17.83
CA ARG A 26 5.06 -20.89 19.06
C ARG A 26 6.05 -19.78 18.74
N ARG A 27 6.92 -19.99 17.74
CA ARG A 27 7.87 -18.97 17.28
C ARG A 27 7.16 -17.79 16.61
N GLN A 28 6.18 -18.04 15.75
CA GLN A 28 5.39 -16.97 15.09
C GLN A 28 4.66 -16.10 16.12
N VAL A 29 4.04 -16.70 17.13
CA VAL A 29 3.37 -15.98 18.22
C VAL A 29 4.37 -15.13 19.01
N ARG A 30 5.56 -15.66 19.32
CA ARG A 30 6.60 -14.91 20.04
C ARG A 30 7.08 -13.71 19.22
N VAL A 31 7.37 -13.90 17.92
CA VAL A 31 7.78 -12.82 17.02
C VAL A 31 6.71 -11.74 16.93
N SER A 32 5.44 -12.13 16.73
CA SER A 32 4.32 -11.19 16.69
C SER A 32 4.22 -10.36 17.97
N ARG A 33 4.29 -11.00 19.15
CA ARG A 33 4.27 -10.28 20.44
C ARG A 33 5.45 -9.33 20.59
N THR A 34 6.66 -9.74 20.22
CA THR A 34 7.84 -8.89 20.31
C THR A 34 7.72 -7.67 19.40
N ILE A 35 7.26 -7.84 18.16
CA ILE A 35 7.06 -6.71 17.23
C ILE A 35 6.01 -5.75 17.77
N THR A 36 4.87 -6.26 18.27
CA THR A 36 3.82 -5.42 18.86
C THR A 36 4.33 -4.62 20.06
N LEU A 37 5.14 -5.24 20.94
CA LEU A 37 5.76 -4.54 22.06
C LEU A 37 6.72 -3.44 21.62
N ILE A 38 7.55 -3.71 20.59
CA ILE A 38 8.50 -2.73 20.04
C ILE A 38 7.75 -1.53 19.44
N ILE A 39 6.71 -1.78 18.63
CA ILE A 39 5.91 -0.71 18.02
C ILE A 39 5.21 0.12 19.11
N GLY A 40 4.66 -0.53 20.13
CA GLY A 40 4.06 0.16 21.27
C GLY A 40 5.07 1.02 22.04
N ALA A 41 6.26 0.50 22.30
CA ALA A 41 7.33 1.25 22.97
C ALA A 41 7.80 2.46 22.15
N ILE A 42 7.93 2.32 20.83
CA ILE A 42 8.24 3.44 19.92
C ILE A 42 7.11 4.48 19.96
N GLY A 43 5.84 4.06 19.95
CA GLY A 43 4.70 4.95 20.05
C GLY A 43 4.71 5.77 21.35
N ILE A 44 4.99 5.12 22.48
CA ILE A 44 5.12 5.81 23.79
C ILE A 44 6.30 6.80 23.75
N PHE A 45 7.45 6.39 23.24
CA PHE A 45 8.62 7.25 23.12
C PHE A 45 8.36 8.49 22.26
N LEU A 46 7.70 8.32 21.11
CA LEU A 46 7.30 9.42 20.23
C LEU A 46 6.28 10.35 20.90
N SER A 47 5.32 9.79 21.66
CA SER A 47 4.34 10.57 22.42
C SER A 47 5.00 11.50 23.45
N CYS A 48 6.01 11.01 24.18
CA CYS A 48 6.78 11.84 25.11
C CYS A 48 7.56 12.98 24.41
N ASN A 49 7.89 12.83 23.12
CA ASN A 49 8.67 13.79 22.34
C ASN A 49 7.79 14.65 21.39
N VAL A 50 6.46 14.58 21.54
CA VAL A 50 5.49 15.22 20.62
C VAL A 50 5.76 16.71 20.39
N SER A 51 6.23 17.43 21.40
CA SER A 51 6.48 18.88 21.34
C SER A 51 7.55 19.29 20.32
N ARG A 52 8.50 18.39 19.98
CA ARG A 52 9.51 18.62 18.93
C ARG A 52 9.13 18.00 17.58
N LEU A 53 8.07 17.19 17.56
CA LEU A 53 7.67 16.38 16.41
C LEU A 53 6.49 16.96 15.62
N GLY A 54 5.95 18.13 15.96
CA GLY A 54 4.78 18.71 15.29
C GLY A 54 4.87 18.65 13.75
N THR A 55 5.97 19.12 13.19
CA THR A 55 6.24 19.06 11.74
C THR A 55 6.39 17.63 11.23
N ILE A 56 7.02 16.74 11.99
CA ILE A 56 7.23 15.33 11.60
C ILE A 56 5.91 14.54 11.59
N LEU A 57 5.04 14.77 12.58
CA LEU A 57 3.72 14.17 12.65
C LEU A 57 2.81 14.67 11.53
N GLU A 58 2.91 15.95 11.17
CA GLU A 58 2.21 16.50 10.01
C GLU A 58 2.65 15.81 8.72
N ILE A 59 3.96 15.62 8.52
CA ILE A 59 4.50 14.87 7.38
C ILE A 59 4.01 13.43 7.38
N ALA A 60 4.08 12.75 8.52
CA ALA A 60 3.64 11.37 8.65
C ALA A 60 2.15 11.22 8.30
N ASN A 61 1.30 12.13 8.79
CA ASN A 61 -0.12 12.15 8.44
C ASN A 61 -0.36 12.43 6.96
N LYS A 62 0.38 13.35 6.35
CA LYS A 62 0.29 13.59 4.89
C LYS A 62 0.73 12.37 4.09
N LEU A 63 1.79 11.67 4.51
CA LEU A 63 2.24 10.43 3.88
C LEU A 63 1.18 9.34 3.99
N ILE A 64 0.64 9.07 5.18
CA ILE A 64 -0.40 8.06 5.39
C ILE A 64 -1.60 8.32 4.48
N ASN A 65 -2.07 9.56 4.41
CA ASN A 65 -3.15 9.95 3.51
C ASN A 65 -2.76 9.81 2.02
N GLY A 66 -1.57 10.23 1.64
CA GLY A 66 -1.07 10.13 0.26
C GLY A 66 -0.96 8.68 -0.24
N PHE A 67 -0.52 7.75 0.60
CA PHE A 67 -0.42 6.32 0.25
C PHE A 67 -1.78 5.61 0.21
N THR A 68 -2.79 6.11 0.93
CA THR A 68 -4.11 5.48 0.97
C THR A 68 -4.76 5.41 -0.43
N GLY A 69 -4.60 6.45 -1.25
CA GLY A 69 -5.17 6.51 -2.60
C GLY A 69 -4.67 5.39 -3.54
N PRO A 70 -3.35 5.28 -3.78
CA PRO A 70 -2.78 4.23 -4.62
C PRO A 70 -3.05 2.82 -4.10
N ILE A 71 -2.97 2.59 -2.78
CA ILE A 71 -3.28 1.28 -2.19
C ILE A 71 -4.73 0.90 -2.47
N LEU A 72 -5.67 1.84 -2.27
CA LEU A 72 -7.07 1.64 -2.58
C LEU A 72 -7.27 1.34 -4.08
N GLY A 73 -6.54 2.00 -4.97
CA GLY A 73 -6.60 1.77 -6.41
C GLY A 73 -6.14 0.38 -6.82
N ILE A 74 -5.03 -0.11 -6.24
CA ILE A 74 -4.57 -1.50 -6.44
C ILE A 74 -5.61 -2.50 -5.95
N PHE A 75 -6.19 -2.28 -4.77
CA PHE A 75 -7.25 -3.13 -4.23
C PHE A 75 -8.49 -3.14 -5.12
N PHE A 76 -8.94 -1.98 -5.59
CA PHE A 76 -10.07 -1.86 -6.50
C PHE A 76 -9.83 -2.60 -7.81
N MET A 77 -8.64 -2.45 -8.40
CA MET A 77 -8.27 -3.17 -9.61
C MET A 77 -8.29 -4.68 -9.41
N GLY A 78 -7.69 -5.20 -8.33
CA GLY A 78 -7.69 -6.63 -8.05
C GLY A 78 -9.08 -7.20 -7.72
N MET A 79 -9.96 -6.40 -7.09
CA MET A 79 -11.28 -6.85 -6.68
C MET A 79 -12.30 -6.81 -7.82
N PHE A 80 -12.29 -5.75 -8.65
CA PHE A 80 -13.34 -5.48 -9.64
C PHE A 80 -12.91 -5.67 -11.09
N THR A 81 -11.62 -5.80 -11.40
CA THR A 81 -11.15 -5.90 -12.79
C THR A 81 -10.57 -7.28 -13.09
N LYS A 82 -11.22 -7.99 -14.02
CA LYS A 82 -10.81 -9.34 -14.45
C LYS A 82 -9.50 -9.37 -15.26
N SER A 83 -9.16 -8.25 -15.90
CA SER A 83 -8.06 -8.16 -16.88
C SER A 83 -6.73 -7.63 -16.31
N VAL A 84 -6.65 -7.34 -15.00
CA VAL A 84 -5.46 -6.69 -14.42
C VAL A 84 -4.44 -7.72 -13.96
N ASN A 85 -3.36 -7.81 -14.72
CA ASN A 85 -2.15 -8.56 -14.44
C ASN A 85 -1.43 -8.06 -13.18
N ALA A 86 -0.65 -8.94 -12.53
CA ALA A 86 0.18 -8.54 -11.39
C ALA A 86 1.18 -7.43 -11.77
N ARG A 87 1.69 -7.44 -13.01
CA ARG A 87 2.60 -6.40 -13.53
C ARG A 87 1.90 -5.05 -13.73
N SER A 88 0.67 -5.03 -14.25
CA SER A 88 -0.08 -3.78 -14.46
C SER A 88 -0.59 -3.19 -13.14
N ALA A 89 -0.95 -4.04 -12.16
CA ALA A 89 -1.25 -3.59 -10.80
C ALA A 89 -0.03 -2.94 -10.12
N LEU A 90 1.17 -3.51 -10.28
CA LEU A 90 2.40 -2.93 -9.73
C LEU A 90 2.76 -1.61 -10.42
N VAL A 91 2.70 -1.54 -11.74
CA VAL A 91 2.99 -0.31 -12.50
C VAL A 91 1.97 0.78 -12.19
N GLY A 92 0.67 0.46 -12.15
CA GLY A 92 -0.39 1.37 -11.73
C GLY A 92 -0.19 1.87 -10.30
N GLY A 93 0.17 0.96 -9.38
CA GLY A 93 0.53 1.30 -8.00
C GLY A 93 1.69 2.29 -7.92
N ILE A 94 2.82 1.99 -8.57
CA ILE A 94 4.01 2.85 -8.57
C ILE A 94 3.69 4.22 -9.19
N CYS A 95 3.06 4.25 -10.36
CA CYS A 95 2.72 5.50 -11.02
C CYS A 95 1.70 6.33 -10.22
N GLY A 96 0.71 5.69 -9.60
CA GLY A 96 -0.24 6.37 -8.73
C GLY A 96 0.40 6.89 -7.45
N THR A 97 1.35 6.15 -6.86
CA THR A 97 2.17 6.64 -5.75
C THR A 97 3.01 7.84 -6.16
N LEU A 98 3.66 7.81 -7.33
CA LEU A 98 4.42 8.96 -7.85
C LEU A 98 3.51 10.17 -8.07
N MET A 99 2.31 9.97 -8.59
CA MET A 99 1.31 11.02 -8.78
C MET A 99 0.82 11.61 -7.44
N ALA A 100 0.56 10.75 -6.45
CA ALA A 100 0.17 11.17 -5.11
C ALA A 100 1.29 11.98 -4.42
N ILE A 101 2.53 11.52 -4.56
CA ILE A 101 3.73 12.20 -4.05
C ILE A 101 3.90 13.57 -4.74
N TYR A 102 3.74 13.63 -6.06
CA TYR A 102 3.83 14.88 -6.82
C TYR A 102 2.79 15.90 -6.33
N VAL A 103 1.53 15.50 -6.17
CA VAL A 103 0.46 16.39 -5.68
C VAL A 103 0.66 16.75 -4.20
N MET A 104 1.19 15.84 -3.39
CA MET A 104 1.54 16.10 -1.99
C MET A 104 2.61 17.19 -1.88
N PHE A 105 3.67 17.13 -2.68
CA PHE A 105 4.71 18.16 -2.71
C PHE A 105 4.21 19.48 -3.29
N TRP A 106 3.36 19.43 -4.32
CA TRP A 106 2.73 20.63 -4.89
C TRP A 106 1.93 21.43 -3.86
N SER A 107 1.19 20.76 -2.98
CA SER A 107 0.36 21.39 -1.93
C SER A 107 1.14 21.78 -0.67
N SER A 108 2.44 21.47 -0.58
CA SER A 108 3.26 21.76 0.62
C SER A 108 4.54 22.56 0.33
N PRO A 109 4.41 23.79 -0.22
CA PRO A 109 5.56 24.63 -0.55
C PRO A 109 6.42 25.00 0.69
N GLN A 110 5.83 25.14 1.88
CA GLN A 110 6.61 25.37 3.11
C GLN A 110 7.52 24.19 3.46
N LEU A 111 7.08 22.96 3.19
CA LEU A 111 7.87 21.75 3.44
C LEU A 111 9.10 21.66 2.54
N LEU A 112 8.89 21.97 1.26
CA LEU A 112 9.94 22.01 0.26
C LEU A 112 10.98 23.11 0.57
N ALA A 113 10.53 24.23 1.15
CA ALA A 113 11.40 25.32 1.60
C ALA A 113 12.27 24.90 2.80
N ASP A 114 11.68 24.28 3.83
CA ASP A 114 12.41 23.76 4.99
C ASP A 114 13.44 22.69 4.61
N MET A 115 13.17 21.91 3.56
CA MET A 115 14.08 20.89 3.05
C MET A 115 15.10 21.40 2.02
N GLY A 116 15.08 22.69 1.67
CA GLY A 116 16.02 23.30 0.72
C GLY A 116 15.86 22.84 -0.74
N ILE A 117 14.75 22.16 -1.07
CA ILE A 117 14.49 21.57 -2.40
C ILE A 117 13.32 22.25 -3.12
N ALA A 118 12.86 23.40 -2.65
CA ALA A 118 11.80 24.19 -3.29
C ALA A 118 12.06 24.54 -4.76
N GLY A 119 13.32 24.56 -5.21
CA GLY A 119 13.67 24.78 -6.62
C GLY A 119 13.43 23.58 -7.55
N LEU A 120 13.21 22.38 -7.01
CA LEU A 120 12.99 21.16 -7.82
C LEU A 120 11.52 20.96 -8.23
N PHE A 121 10.57 21.59 -7.53
CA PHE A 121 9.14 21.40 -7.75
C PHE A 121 8.46 22.76 -7.84
N PRO A 122 7.66 23.04 -8.89
CA PRO A 122 6.88 24.26 -8.94
C PRO A 122 5.84 24.21 -7.79
N GLY A 123 5.96 25.11 -6.82
CA GLY A 123 4.97 25.25 -5.75
C GLY A 123 3.74 26.03 -6.25
N GLY A 124 2.54 25.56 -5.90
CA GLY A 124 1.29 26.28 -6.17
C GLY A 124 0.53 26.61 -4.89
N GLU A 125 -0.64 27.24 -5.03
CA GLU A 125 -1.53 27.51 -3.90
C GLU A 125 -1.89 26.21 -3.14
N PRO A 126 -1.91 26.22 -1.80
CA PRO A 126 -2.20 25.04 -1.00
C PRO A 126 -3.59 24.50 -1.33
N ILE A 127 -3.61 23.34 -1.98
CA ILE A 127 -4.83 22.64 -2.37
C ILE A 127 -5.27 21.78 -1.18
N SER A 128 -6.58 21.68 -0.93
CA SER A 128 -7.15 20.87 0.17
C SER A 128 -6.46 19.51 0.32
N SER A 129 -6.20 19.09 1.57
CA SER A 129 -5.42 17.89 1.91
C SER A 129 -5.99 16.55 1.40
N ILE A 130 -7.19 16.55 0.80
CA ILE A 130 -7.85 15.39 0.21
C ILE A 130 -7.36 15.11 -1.22
N TRP A 131 -6.88 16.11 -1.95
CA TRP A 131 -6.54 15.95 -3.36
C TRP A 131 -5.38 14.96 -3.67
N PRO A 132 -4.31 14.86 -2.85
CA PRO A 132 -3.24 13.89 -3.11
C PRO A 132 -3.72 12.44 -3.19
N SER A 133 -4.65 12.04 -2.31
CA SER A 133 -5.20 10.68 -2.31
C SER A 133 -6.15 10.45 -3.48
N THR A 134 -6.96 11.43 -3.85
CA THR A 134 -7.85 11.37 -5.02
C THR A 134 -7.04 11.20 -6.32
N PHE A 135 -6.03 12.04 -6.55
CA PHE A 135 -5.19 11.92 -7.74
C PHE A 135 -4.33 10.66 -7.74
N GLY A 136 -3.86 10.22 -6.56
CA GLY A 136 -3.17 8.95 -6.41
C GLY A 136 -4.04 7.74 -6.78
N PHE A 137 -5.29 7.73 -6.31
CA PHE A 137 -6.27 6.70 -6.64
C PHE A 137 -6.58 6.68 -8.14
N PHE A 138 -7.05 7.79 -8.70
CA PHE A 138 -7.40 7.84 -10.13
C PHE A 138 -6.19 7.65 -11.03
N GLY A 139 -5.02 8.19 -10.67
CA GLY A 139 -3.77 7.96 -11.38
C GLY A 139 -3.39 6.48 -11.39
N SER A 140 -3.45 5.82 -10.23
CA SER A 140 -3.17 4.38 -10.16
C SER A 140 -4.14 3.54 -10.99
N LEU A 141 -5.43 3.90 -10.96
CA LEU A 141 -6.50 3.15 -11.60
C LEU A 141 -6.48 3.36 -13.12
N LEU A 142 -6.33 4.59 -13.60
CA LEU A 142 -6.26 4.90 -15.04
C LEU A 142 -4.98 4.34 -15.68
N ILE A 143 -3.82 4.49 -15.01
CA ILE A 143 -2.55 3.98 -15.52
C ILE A 143 -2.54 2.44 -15.45
N GLY A 144 -2.99 1.86 -14.34
CA GLY A 144 -3.07 0.41 -14.17
C GLY A 144 -4.00 -0.24 -15.19
N LEU A 145 -5.19 0.35 -15.45
CA LEU A 145 -6.08 -0.09 -16.51
C LEU A 145 -5.48 0.12 -17.90
N GLY A 146 -4.90 1.28 -18.17
CA GLY A 146 -4.28 1.58 -19.46
C GLY A 146 -3.15 0.62 -19.83
N VAL A 147 -2.29 0.29 -18.85
CA VAL A 147 -1.21 -0.69 -19.01
C VAL A 147 -1.76 -2.10 -19.15
N SER A 148 -2.84 -2.43 -18.45
CA SER A 148 -3.54 -3.72 -18.57
C SER A 148 -4.14 -3.93 -19.97
N PHE A 149 -4.62 -2.88 -20.64
CA PHE A 149 -5.08 -2.97 -22.04
C PHE A 149 -3.93 -3.21 -23.03
N LEU A 150 -2.74 -2.67 -22.77
CA LEU A 150 -1.56 -2.85 -23.62
C LEU A 150 -0.90 -4.23 -23.44
N PHE A 151 -1.04 -4.83 -22.25
CA PHE A 151 -0.53 -6.16 -21.94
C PHE A 151 -1.66 -7.04 -21.37
N PRO A 152 -2.53 -7.60 -22.23
CA PRO A 152 -3.59 -8.50 -21.79
C PRO A 152 -3.02 -9.77 -21.15
N ALA A 153 -3.63 -10.19 -20.04
CA ALA A 153 -3.32 -11.42 -19.32
C ALA A 153 -3.25 -12.63 -20.25
N THR A 154 -2.03 -13.12 -20.49
CA THR A 154 -1.75 -14.30 -21.31
C THR A 154 -1.06 -15.40 -20.51
N GLU A 155 -0.67 -15.14 -19.25
CA GLU A 155 0.03 -16.12 -18.41
C GLU A 155 -0.95 -17.01 -17.60
N PRO A 156 -0.73 -18.34 -17.50
CA PRO A 156 -1.60 -19.28 -16.78
C PRO A 156 -1.65 -19.06 -15.25
N GLU A 157 -0.71 -18.31 -14.66
CA GLU A 157 -0.74 -17.88 -13.26
C GLU A 157 -1.83 -16.81 -12.99
N GLU A 158 -2.23 -16.06 -14.03
CA GLU A 158 -3.25 -15.01 -13.95
C GLU A 158 -4.69 -15.58 -14.05
N ALA A 159 -4.87 -16.73 -14.72
CA ALA A 159 -6.13 -17.47 -14.72
C ALA A 159 -6.52 -17.95 -13.30
N GLN A 160 -5.53 -18.23 -12.45
CA GLN A 160 -5.75 -18.59 -11.04
C GLN A 160 -6.18 -17.37 -10.21
N GLY A 161 -5.75 -16.16 -10.58
CA GLY A 161 -6.18 -14.90 -9.95
C GLY A 161 -7.63 -14.51 -10.30
N GLU A 162 -8.12 -14.90 -11.48
CA GLU A 162 -9.52 -14.69 -11.86
C GLU A 162 -10.52 -15.45 -10.98
N GLU A 163 -10.09 -16.54 -10.32
CA GLU A 163 -10.93 -17.32 -9.41
C GLU A 163 -11.19 -16.61 -8.07
N TRP A 164 -10.40 -15.60 -7.72
CA TRP A 164 -10.47 -14.89 -6.43
C TRP A 164 -10.97 -13.44 -6.54
N ASN A 165 -11.50 -13.03 -7.69
CA ASN A 165 -12.13 -11.72 -7.80
C ASN A 165 -13.49 -11.71 -7.09
N TRP A 166 -14.02 -10.52 -6.82
CA TRP A 166 -15.29 -10.39 -6.09
C TRP A 166 -16.45 -11.13 -6.75
N PHE A 167 -16.49 -11.14 -8.08
CA PHE A 167 -17.56 -11.75 -8.84
C PHE A 167 -17.51 -13.28 -8.88
N SER A 168 -16.31 -13.88 -8.84
CA SER A 168 -16.15 -15.34 -8.77
C SER A 168 -16.54 -15.85 -7.39
N VAL A 169 -16.08 -15.19 -6.33
CA VAL A 169 -16.37 -15.56 -4.93
C VAL A 169 -17.86 -15.42 -4.61
N THR A 170 -18.50 -14.31 -5.02
CA THR A 170 -19.94 -14.11 -4.76
C THR A 170 -20.86 -15.05 -5.56
N ARG A 171 -20.34 -15.67 -6.63
CA ARG A 171 -21.07 -16.66 -7.43
C ARG A 171 -20.77 -18.10 -7.03
N THR A 172 -19.82 -18.34 -6.13
CA THR A 172 -19.50 -19.70 -5.70
C THR A 172 -20.59 -20.19 -4.73
N PRO A 173 -21.31 -21.28 -5.02
CA PRO A 173 -22.28 -21.83 -4.08
C PRO A 173 -21.54 -22.31 -2.82
N LEU A 174 -22.06 -21.96 -1.65
CA LEU A 174 -21.53 -22.42 -0.38
C LEU A 174 -21.74 -23.94 -0.29
N VAL A 175 -20.64 -24.68 -0.18
CA VAL A 175 -20.71 -26.11 0.16
C VAL A 175 -21.08 -26.17 1.64
N GLU A 176 -22.33 -26.54 1.92
CA GLU A 176 -22.77 -26.87 3.28
C GLU A 176 -22.25 -28.26 3.62
N ASP A 177 -21.25 -28.33 4.51
CA ASP A 177 -20.80 -29.56 5.19
C ASP A 177 -21.62 -29.82 6.47
#